data_AF-A0A060CI85-F1
#
_entry.id   AF-A0A060CI85-F1
#
_cell.length_a   1.000
_cell.length_b   1.000
_cell.length_c   1.000
_cell.angle_alpha   90.00
_cell.angle_beta   90.00
_cell.angle_gamma   90.00
#
_symmetry.space_group_name_H-M   'P 1'
#
loop_
_entity.id
_entity.type
_entity.pdbx_description
1 polymer ?
#
loop_
_entity_poly.entity_id
_entity_poly.type
_entity_poly.pdbx_seq_one_letter_code
_entity_poly.pdbx_strand_id
1 'polypeptide(L)'
;AENTVVYLRAEVDGDSDWVHFFYSTDGITYQSLGEKFKMMFSLTIFCGNRYGIFNYATERSGGYVDVDWFRVEQQPLFSRSCGKGKVLQAEWFDRQYRAEVTLSDNDKEDHNLDVTFGEGGLIAFNHLEMADANLKTIEFTLKCSALRKGAFIEMRNGDNGEILG
;
A
#
# COMPACT_ATOMS: atom_id res chain seq x y z
N ALA A 1 -15.99 32.37 8.58
CA ALA A 1 -15.47 31.50 9.64
C ALA A 1 -13.96 31.43 9.43
N GLU A 2 -13.16 31.67 10.47
CA GLU A 2 -11.72 31.38 10.39
C GLU A 2 -11.56 29.89 10.05
N ASN A 3 -10.69 29.60 9.09
CA ASN A 3 -10.40 28.22 8.73
C ASN A 3 -9.47 27.64 9.79
N THR A 4 -10.01 26.83 10.70
CA THR A 4 -9.30 26.27 11.85
C THR A 4 -8.67 24.91 11.56
N VAL A 5 -8.77 24.42 10.32
CA VAL A 5 -8.21 23.14 9.91
C VAL A 5 -6.91 23.36 9.15
N VAL A 6 -5.90 22.55 9.50
CA VAL A 6 -4.64 22.46 8.77
C VAL A 6 -4.35 21.00 8.45
N TYR A 7 -3.94 20.76 7.21
CA TYR A 7 -3.48 19.46 6.76
C TYR A 7 -1.96 19.45 6.76
N LEU A 8 -1.36 18.44 7.38
CA LEU A 8 0.09 18.26 7.43
C LEU A 8 0.46 17.02 6.63
N ARG A 9 1.53 17.12 5.83
CA ARG A 9 2.02 16.02 4.99
C ARG A 9 3.53 15.90 5.13
N ALA A 10 3.99 14.65 5.15
CA ALA A 10 5.39 14.30 4.98
C ALA A 10 5.50 13.41 3.74
N GLU A 11 6.30 13.84 2.76
CA GLU A 11 6.66 13.02 1.61
C GLU A 11 8.02 12.38 1.89
N VAL A 12 8.02 11.05 1.97
CA VAL A 12 9.20 10.26 2.35
C VAL A 12 9.67 9.46 1.15
N ASP A 13 10.93 9.64 0.80
CA ASP A 13 11.65 8.79 -0.13
C ASP A 13 12.46 7.77 0.68
N GLY A 14 11.98 6.53 0.68
CA GLY A 14 12.61 5.42 1.38
C GLY A 14 13.86 4.87 0.70
N ASP A 15 14.10 5.18 -0.58
CA ASP A 15 15.28 4.72 -1.33
C ASP A 15 16.47 5.65 -1.10
N SER A 16 16.20 6.96 -1.04
CA SER A 16 17.24 7.98 -0.85
C SER A 16 17.35 8.53 0.57
N ASP A 17 16.49 8.05 1.47
CA ASP A 17 16.35 8.47 2.87
C ASP A 17 16.04 9.97 3.03
N TRP A 18 15.34 10.59 2.08
CA TRP A 18 14.95 12.00 2.20
C TRP A 18 13.50 12.14 2.63
N VAL A 19 13.22 13.20 3.37
CA VAL A 19 11.85 13.60 3.71
C VAL A 19 11.67 15.09 3.48
N HIS A 20 10.47 15.45 3.01
CA HIS A 20 10.06 16.83 2.81
C HIS A 20 8.67 17.04 3.41
N PHE A 21 8.49 18.15 4.13
CA PHE A 21 7.25 18.45 4.82
C PHE A 21 6.44 19.52 4.09
N PHE A 22 5.13 19.41 4.18
CA PHE A 22 4.18 20.32 3.57
C PHE A 22 3.00 20.58 4.50
N TYR A 23 2.32 21.71 4.26
CA TYR A 23 1.04 22.02 4.90
C TYR A 23 0.03 22.54 3.88
N SER A 24 -1.25 22.45 4.21
CA SER A 24 -2.36 22.98 3.42
C SER A 24 -3.47 23.51 4.32
N THR A 25 -4.15 24.56 3.88
CA THR A 25 -5.34 25.12 4.55
C THR A 25 -6.64 24.80 3.81
N ASP A 26 -6.58 24.32 2.57
CA ASP A 26 -7.75 23.93 1.77
C ASP A 26 -7.86 22.41 1.57
N GLY A 27 -6.84 21.66 1.98
CA GLY A 27 -6.73 20.21 1.79
C GLY A 27 -6.38 19.79 0.36
N ILE A 28 -6.18 20.75 -0.54
CA ILE A 28 -5.98 20.56 -1.98
C ILE A 28 -4.59 21.04 -2.39
N THR A 29 -4.24 22.27 -2.03
CA THR A 29 -2.98 22.93 -2.38
C THR A 29 -2.01 22.83 -1.22
N TYR A 30 -0.88 22.16 -1.45
CA TYR A 30 0.16 21.95 -0.44
C TYR A 30 1.35 22.89 -0.67
N GLN A 31 1.78 23.55 0.39
CA GLN A 31 2.95 24.43 0.41
C GLN A 31 4.08 23.78 1.21
N SER A 32 5.30 23.93 0.72
CA SER A 32 6.51 23.44 1.38
C SER A 32 6.67 24.07 2.76
N LEU A 33 6.98 23.24 3.76
CA LEU A 33 7.29 23.63 5.11
C LEU A 33 8.78 23.36 5.39
N GLY A 34 9.62 24.34 5.08
CA GLY A 34 11.08 24.24 5.21
C GLY A 34 11.76 23.45 4.09
N GLU A 35 13.03 23.14 4.30
CA GLU A 35 13.86 22.38 3.37
C GLU A 35 13.71 20.87 3.58
N LYS A 36 13.96 20.09 2.54
CA LYS A 36 14.12 18.64 2.66
C LYS A 36 15.32 18.30 3.53
N PHE A 37 15.24 17.23 4.30
CA PHE A 37 16.39 16.72 5.07
C PHE A 37 16.53 15.21 4.95
N LYS A 38 17.75 14.73 5.19
CA LYS A 38 18.08 13.31 5.13
C LYS A 38 17.77 12.66 6.48
N MET A 39 16.91 11.67 6.46
CA MET A 39 16.63 10.80 7.59
C MET A 39 17.90 10.03 7.97
N MET A 40 18.14 9.92 9.27
CA MET A 40 19.30 9.18 9.79
C MET A 40 18.82 7.91 10.48
N PHE A 41 19.48 6.79 10.20
CA PHE A 41 19.29 5.56 10.95
C PHE A 41 20.37 5.47 12.04
N SER A 42 19.95 5.47 13.31
CA SER A 42 20.88 5.33 14.43
C SER A 42 20.92 3.89 14.95
N LEU A 43 22.10 3.26 14.84
CA LEU A 43 22.37 1.94 15.39
C LEU A 43 22.34 1.89 16.92
N THR A 44 22.32 3.04 17.62
CA THR A 44 22.26 3.05 19.10
C THR A 44 20.85 2.88 19.64
N ILE A 45 19.83 3.29 18.87
CA ILE A 45 18.42 3.27 19.32
C ILE A 45 17.67 2.10 18.64
N PHE A 46 18.27 1.46 17.62
CA PHE A 46 17.71 0.35 16.82
C PHE A 46 16.24 0.54 16.40
N CYS A 47 15.79 1.79 16.34
CA CYS A 47 14.45 2.18 15.94
C CYS A 47 14.59 2.93 14.62
N GLY A 48 13.96 2.41 13.57
CA GLY A 48 13.78 3.15 12.33
C GLY A 48 13.01 4.45 12.55
N ASN A 49 13.05 5.33 11.55
CA ASN A 49 12.28 6.57 11.55
C ASN A 49 10.79 6.27 11.69
N ARG A 50 10.08 7.09 12.48
CA ARG A 50 8.64 6.94 12.76
C ARG A 50 7.92 8.25 12.48
N TYR A 51 6.68 8.14 12.02
CA TYR A 51 5.75 9.25 12.02
C TYR A 51 5.28 9.51 13.44
N GLY A 52 5.21 10.79 13.84
CA GLY A 52 4.76 11.18 15.17
C GLY A 52 3.95 12.46 15.13
N ILE A 53 2.83 12.46 15.85
CA ILE A 53 2.04 13.66 16.13
C ILE A 53 2.26 14.00 17.60
N PHE A 54 2.68 15.23 17.87
CA PHE A 54 3.00 15.69 19.22
C PHE A 54 2.22 16.97 19.52
N ASN A 55 1.65 17.06 20.71
CA ASN A 55 1.03 18.27 21.25
C ASN A 55 1.54 18.46 22.68
N TYR A 56 2.21 19.58 22.95
CA TYR A 56 2.76 19.90 24.26
C TYR A 56 2.68 21.41 24.50
N ALA A 57 2.49 21.79 25.76
CA ALA A 57 2.38 23.19 26.16
C ALA A 57 3.70 23.69 26.77
N THR A 58 4.17 24.86 26.35
CA THR A 58 5.35 25.54 26.92
C THR A 58 4.98 26.61 27.94
N GLU A 59 3.75 27.12 27.89
CA GLU A 59 3.28 28.23 28.75
C GLU A 59 2.18 27.78 29.73
N ARG A 60 1.06 27.26 29.21
CA ARG A 60 -0.09 26.84 30.02
C ARG A 60 -0.69 25.54 29.50
N SER A 61 -0.85 24.58 30.40
CA SER A 61 -1.50 23.30 30.11
C SER A 61 -3.03 23.43 29.95
N GLY A 62 -3.64 22.43 29.31
CA GLY A 62 -5.09 22.33 29.11
C GLY A 62 -5.57 22.53 27.67
N GLY A 63 -4.68 22.89 26.74
CA GLY A 63 -4.97 22.87 25.30
C GLY A 63 -5.05 21.45 24.74
N TYR A 64 -5.75 21.29 23.62
CA TYR A 64 -5.90 20.02 22.91
C TYR A 64 -5.88 20.26 21.39
N VAL A 65 -5.64 19.19 20.64
CA VAL A 65 -5.80 19.14 19.18
C VAL A 65 -6.78 18.00 18.88
N ASP A 66 -7.60 18.20 17.85
CA ASP A 66 -8.48 17.14 17.33
C ASP A 66 -7.86 16.60 16.03
N VAL A 67 -7.72 15.29 15.93
CA VAL A 67 -7.05 14.62 14.81
C VAL A 67 -8.05 13.67 14.16
N ASP A 68 -8.66 14.13 13.07
CA ASP A 68 -9.72 13.39 12.38
C ASP A 68 -9.23 12.07 11.76
N TRP A 69 -8.03 12.08 11.18
CA TRP A 69 -7.46 10.93 10.49
C TRP A 69 -5.94 11.02 10.35
N PHE A 70 -5.32 9.85 10.16
CA PHE A 70 -3.94 9.69 9.72
C PHE A 70 -3.94 8.76 8.51
N ARG A 71 -3.52 9.26 7.33
CA ARG A 71 -3.49 8.50 6.09
C ARG A 71 -2.06 8.29 5.65
N VAL A 72 -1.78 7.05 5.23
CA VAL A 72 -0.51 6.67 4.63
C VAL A 72 -0.79 6.31 3.18
N GLU A 73 -0.14 7.00 2.26
CA GLU A 73 -0.14 6.64 0.85
C GLU A 73 1.20 5.98 0.53
N GLN A 74 1.15 4.77 -0.01
CA GLN A 74 2.33 4.06 -0.49
C GLN A 74 2.32 4.09 -2.02
N GLN A 75 3.36 4.68 -2.61
CA GLN A 75 3.63 4.42 -4.02
C GLN A 75 4.29 3.04 -4.16
N PRO A 76 3.85 2.21 -5.13
CA PRO A 76 4.53 0.95 -5.42
C PRO A 76 5.97 1.24 -5.85
N LEU A 77 6.93 0.46 -5.32
CA LEU A 77 8.36 0.59 -5.67
C LEU A 77 8.69 0.23 -7.13
N PHE A 78 7.70 -0.24 -7.90
CA PHE A 78 7.84 -0.71 -9.27
C PHE A 78 6.63 -0.28 -10.12
N SER A 79 6.87 0.01 -11.40
CA SER A 79 5.81 0.28 -12.38
C SER A 79 4.94 -0.97 -12.57
N ARG A 80 3.62 -0.81 -12.43
CA ARG A 80 2.61 -1.86 -12.60
C ARG A 80 2.15 -1.95 -14.06
N SER A 81 3.08 -2.20 -14.97
CA SER A 81 2.76 -2.36 -16.40
C SER A 81 2.40 -3.80 -16.74
N CYS A 82 1.30 -3.98 -17.47
CA CYS A 82 0.87 -5.23 -18.05
C CYS A 82 1.18 -5.19 -19.55
N GLY A 83 2.14 -6.02 -19.98
CA GLY A 83 2.55 -6.18 -21.37
C GLY A 83 2.79 -7.65 -21.70
N LYS A 84 2.93 -7.95 -22.99
CA LYS A 84 3.12 -9.32 -23.49
C LYS A 84 4.32 -9.98 -22.81
N GLY A 85 4.07 -11.14 -22.21
CA GLY A 85 5.11 -11.94 -21.52
C GLY A 85 5.52 -11.39 -20.14
N LYS A 86 4.85 -10.35 -19.63
CA LYS A 86 5.04 -9.90 -18.25
C LYS A 86 4.28 -10.82 -17.29
N VAL A 87 4.98 -11.25 -16.25
CA VAL A 87 4.39 -11.93 -15.10
C VAL A 87 4.07 -10.87 -14.05
N LEU A 88 2.81 -10.78 -13.64
CA LEU A 88 2.43 -9.96 -12.49
C LEU A 88 2.63 -10.80 -11.24
N GLN A 89 3.54 -10.35 -10.36
CA GLN A 89 3.80 -11.05 -9.11
C GLN A 89 2.62 -10.89 -8.15
N ALA A 90 2.42 -11.91 -7.30
CA ALA A 90 1.31 -11.90 -6.35
C ALA A 90 1.38 -10.72 -5.37
N GLU A 91 2.56 -10.20 -5.02
CA GLU A 91 2.65 -9.00 -4.17
C GLU A 91 2.06 -7.72 -4.80
N TRP A 92 1.66 -7.75 -6.08
CA TRP A 92 1.18 -6.59 -6.81
C TRP A 92 -0.35 -6.40 -6.72
N PHE A 93 -1.05 -7.26 -5.97
CA PHE A 93 -2.48 -7.06 -5.70
C PHE A 93 -2.73 -6.06 -4.57
N ASP A 94 -3.98 -5.63 -4.46
CA ASP A 94 -4.45 -4.73 -3.42
C ASP A 94 -4.78 -5.48 -2.11
N ARG A 95 -3.96 -5.25 -1.07
CA ARG A 95 -4.13 -5.88 0.26
C ARG A 95 -5.44 -5.50 0.95
N GLN A 96 -6.15 -4.47 0.48
CA GLN A 96 -7.47 -4.09 1.01
C GLN A 96 -8.49 -5.23 0.95
N TYR A 97 -8.33 -6.17 0.01
CA TYR A 97 -9.27 -7.26 -0.22
C TYR A 97 -8.99 -8.51 0.63
N ARG A 98 -8.38 -8.34 1.82
CA ARG A 98 -8.14 -9.44 2.79
C ARG A 98 -7.34 -10.61 2.20
N ALA A 99 -6.45 -10.30 1.27
CA ALA A 99 -5.44 -11.22 0.78
C ALA A 99 -4.08 -10.78 1.35
N GLU A 100 -3.28 -11.74 1.77
CA GLU A 100 -1.94 -11.52 2.32
C GLU A 100 -0.92 -12.32 1.51
N VAL A 101 0.27 -11.75 1.31
CA VAL A 101 1.40 -12.45 0.71
C VAL A 101 2.50 -12.68 1.73
N THR A 102 3.04 -13.89 1.71
CA THR A 102 4.25 -14.27 2.45
C THR A 102 5.22 -14.97 1.49
N LEU A 103 6.51 -14.97 1.83
CA LEU A 103 7.48 -15.82 1.12
C LEU A 103 7.02 -17.28 1.16
N SER A 104 7.00 -17.95 0.01
CA SER A 104 6.53 -19.33 -0.04
C SER A 104 7.44 -20.26 0.73
N ASP A 105 6.88 -21.06 1.63
CA ASP A 105 7.71 -22.03 2.37
C ASP A 105 8.16 -23.21 1.50
N ASN A 106 7.41 -23.50 0.44
CA ASN A 106 7.62 -24.66 -0.44
C ASN A 106 8.42 -24.33 -1.71
N ASP A 107 8.66 -23.04 -1.99
CA ASP A 107 9.20 -22.57 -3.26
C ASP A 107 10.09 -21.32 -3.07
N LYS A 108 11.00 -21.40 -2.09
CA LYS A 108 11.88 -20.29 -1.68
C LYS A 108 12.94 -19.95 -2.73
N GLU A 109 13.42 -20.95 -3.46
CA GLU A 109 14.53 -20.81 -4.41
C GLU A 109 14.15 -19.97 -5.63
N ASP A 110 12.87 -20.02 -6.04
CA ASP A 110 12.34 -19.22 -7.14
C ASP A 110 11.74 -17.88 -6.68
N HIS A 111 11.89 -17.54 -5.39
CA HIS A 111 11.30 -16.34 -4.77
C HIS A 111 9.78 -16.24 -4.94
N ASN A 112 9.09 -17.37 -5.03
CA ASN A 112 7.63 -17.40 -5.16
C ASN A 112 6.96 -17.00 -3.84
N LEU A 113 5.75 -16.48 -3.95
CA LEU A 113 4.96 -15.99 -2.81
C LEU A 113 3.73 -16.87 -2.59
N ASP A 114 3.47 -17.21 -1.34
CA ASP A 114 2.20 -17.80 -0.93
C ASP A 114 1.18 -16.69 -0.74
N VAL A 115 0.01 -16.84 -1.38
CA VAL A 115 -1.14 -15.96 -1.15
C VAL A 115 -2.12 -16.66 -0.23
N THR A 116 -2.49 -15.99 0.85
CA THR A 116 -3.53 -16.47 1.78
C THR A 116 -4.71 -15.52 1.75
N PHE A 117 -5.91 -16.08 1.87
CA PHE A 117 -7.16 -15.33 1.85
C PHE A 117 -7.86 -15.43 3.20
N GLY A 118 -8.26 -14.29 3.75
CA GLY A 118 -9.25 -14.24 4.82
C GLY A 118 -10.66 -14.59 4.32
N GLU A 119 -11.65 -14.60 5.22
CA GLU A 119 -13.05 -14.82 4.81
C GLU A 119 -13.52 -13.72 3.85
N GLY A 120 -13.95 -14.17 2.66
CA GLY A 120 -14.35 -13.29 1.55
C GLY A 120 -13.20 -12.56 0.87
N GLY A 121 -11.96 -13.00 1.07
CA GLY A 121 -10.79 -12.39 0.44
C GLY A 121 -10.71 -12.65 -1.07
N LEU A 122 -10.13 -11.70 -1.80
CA LEU A 122 -9.86 -11.81 -3.24
C LEU A 122 -8.55 -11.10 -3.61
N ILE A 123 -7.99 -11.46 -4.76
CA ILE A 123 -6.88 -10.72 -5.39
C ILE A 123 -7.53 -9.77 -6.40
N ALA A 124 -7.31 -8.48 -6.22
CA ALA A 124 -7.61 -7.47 -7.24
C ALA A 124 -6.32 -6.74 -7.64
N PHE A 125 -6.05 -6.70 -8.93
CA PHE A 125 -4.97 -5.88 -9.49
C PHE A 125 -5.55 -4.55 -9.97
N ASN A 126 -5.42 -3.51 -9.14
CA ASN A 126 -5.85 -2.15 -9.47
C ASN A 126 -4.67 -1.35 -10.05
N HIS A 127 -4.98 -0.34 -10.86
CA HIS A 127 -4.00 0.57 -11.47
C HIS A 127 -2.95 -0.14 -12.36
N LEU A 128 -3.38 -1.15 -13.11
CA LEU A 128 -2.54 -1.77 -14.14
C LEU A 128 -2.48 -0.84 -15.37
N GLU A 129 -1.28 -0.49 -15.80
CA GLU A 129 -1.07 0.19 -17.08
C GLU A 129 -1.00 -0.87 -18.19
N MET A 130 -1.97 -0.85 -19.12
CA MET A 130 -1.97 -1.74 -20.27
C MET A 130 -1.02 -1.18 -21.32
N ALA A 131 0.22 -1.69 -21.34
CA ALA A 131 1.26 -1.23 -22.26
C ALA A 131 0.98 -1.67 -23.70
N ASP A 132 0.29 -2.80 -23.89
CA ASP A 132 -0.05 -3.33 -25.21
C ASP A 132 -1.55 -3.22 -25.47
N ALA A 133 -1.93 -2.53 -26.55
CA ALA A 133 -3.33 -2.31 -26.93
C ALA A 133 -4.08 -3.59 -27.39
N ASN A 134 -3.37 -4.71 -27.57
CA ASN A 134 -3.89 -5.96 -28.14
C ASN A 134 -3.62 -7.19 -27.25
N LEU A 135 -3.70 -7.03 -25.92
CA LEU A 135 -3.71 -8.18 -25.00
C LEU A 135 -5.00 -8.99 -25.22
N LYS A 136 -4.87 -10.27 -25.59
CA LYS A 136 -5.99 -11.16 -25.93
C LYS A 136 -6.27 -12.25 -24.90
N THR A 137 -5.29 -12.54 -24.06
CA THR A 137 -5.32 -13.68 -23.14
C THR A 137 -4.67 -13.27 -21.83
N ILE A 138 -5.24 -13.75 -20.72
CA ILE A 138 -4.65 -13.70 -19.40
C ILE A 138 -4.60 -15.14 -18.89
N GLU A 139 -3.44 -15.56 -18.37
CA GLU A 139 -3.21 -16.90 -17.85
C GLU A 139 -2.72 -16.80 -16.41
N PHE A 140 -3.18 -17.71 -15.54
CA PHE A 140 -2.72 -17.83 -14.17
C PHE A 140 -2.43 -19.30 -13.86
N THR A 141 -1.37 -19.55 -13.09
CA THR A 141 -1.06 -20.88 -12.56
C THR A 141 -1.33 -20.88 -11.07
N LEU A 142 -2.07 -21.87 -10.58
CA LEU A 142 -2.41 -22.01 -9.16
C LEU A 142 -1.84 -23.35 -8.66
N LYS A 143 -0.96 -23.27 -7.65
CA LYS A 143 -0.46 -24.43 -6.91
C LYS A 143 -1.07 -24.40 -5.51
N CYS A 144 -1.94 -25.34 -5.19
CA CYS A 144 -2.52 -25.47 -3.84
C CYS A 144 -1.72 -26.48 -3.03
N SER A 145 -1.02 -26.02 -1.99
CA SER A 145 -0.16 -26.85 -1.14
C SER A 145 -0.89 -27.51 0.04
N ALA A 146 -2.11 -27.07 0.37
CA ALA A 146 -2.89 -27.61 1.48
C ALA A 146 -4.36 -27.82 1.10
N LEU A 147 -4.69 -29.05 0.64
CA LEU A 147 -6.06 -29.48 0.37
C LEU A 147 -6.82 -29.66 1.69
N ARG A 148 -7.41 -28.58 2.22
CA ARG A 148 -8.49 -28.71 3.22
C ARG A 148 -9.76 -29.16 2.49
N LYS A 149 -10.50 -30.09 3.10
CA LYS A 149 -11.77 -30.57 2.56
C LYS A 149 -12.73 -29.38 2.44
N GLY A 150 -13.20 -29.09 1.23
CA GLY A 150 -14.11 -27.97 0.94
C GLY A 150 -13.46 -26.68 0.42
N ALA A 151 -12.17 -26.68 0.08
CA ALA A 151 -11.57 -25.59 -0.69
C ALA A 151 -12.02 -25.66 -2.16
N PHE A 152 -12.43 -24.53 -2.72
CA PHE A 152 -12.80 -24.37 -4.13
C PHE A 152 -12.27 -23.05 -4.67
N ILE A 153 -12.14 -22.97 -5.99
CA ILE A 153 -11.90 -21.73 -6.73
C ILE A 153 -13.18 -21.46 -7.51
N GLU A 154 -13.63 -20.21 -7.50
CA GLU A 154 -14.78 -19.75 -8.28
C GLU A 154 -14.37 -18.53 -9.10
N MET A 155 -14.73 -18.54 -10.38
CA MET A 155 -14.66 -17.39 -11.26
C MET A 155 -16.00 -16.67 -11.22
N ARG A 156 -15.99 -15.36 -10.97
CA ARG A 156 -17.21 -14.56 -10.89
C ARG A 156 -17.18 -13.39 -11.86
N ASN A 157 -18.34 -13.06 -12.41
CA ASN A 157 -18.54 -11.81 -13.11
C ASN A 157 -18.67 -10.68 -12.08
N GLY A 158 -17.78 -9.69 -12.16
CA GLY A 158 -17.72 -8.57 -11.21
C GLY A 158 -18.93 -7.62 -11.27
N ASP A 159 -19.61 -7.54 -12.41
CA ASP A 159 -20.72 -6.59 -12.60
C ASP A 159 -22.04 -7.09 -12.00
N ASN A 160 -22.29 -8.40 -12.12
CA ASN A 160 -23.57 -9.00 -11.73
C ASN A 160 -23.44 -10.08 -10.63
N GLY A 161 -22.21 -10.44 -10.23
CA GLY A 161 -21.92 -11.43 -9.19
C GLY A 161 -22.11 -12.90 -9.60
N GLU A 162 -22.43 -13.17 -10.87
CA GLU A 162 -22.67 -14.51 -11.41
C GLU A 162 -21.42 -15.39 -11.31
N ILE A 163 -21.59 -16.65 -10.87
CA ILE A 163 -20.51 -17.65 -10.86
C ILE A 163 -20.40 -18.27 -12.26
N LEU A 164 -19.23 -18.14 -12.87
CA LEU A 164 -18.93 -18.60 -14.22
C LEU A 164 -18.31 -20.01 -14.24
N GLY A 165 -17.73 -20.46 -13.12
CA GLY A 165 -17.08 -21.77 -12.98
C GLY A 165 -16.24 -21.89 -11.72
#